data_AF-A0AAU8K4I8-F1
#
_entry.id   AF-A0AAU8K4I8-F1
#
_cell.length_a   1.000
_cell.length_b   1.000
_cell.length_c   1.000
_cell.angle_alpha   90.00
_cell.angle_beta   90.00
_cell.angle_gamma   90.00
#
_symmetry.space_group_name_H-M   'P 1'
#
loop_
_entity.id
_entity.type
_entity.pdbx_description
1 polymer ?
#
loop_
_entity_poly.entity_id
_entity_poly.type
_entity_poly.pdbx_seq_one_letter_code
_entity_poly.pdbx_strand_id
1 'polypeptide(L)'
;MAITPIETKYAGCKFRSRLEARWAVFFDTLGIKWQYEPQGYVVNGKPYLPDFRLPDLKAFVEVKGDATKLDFKVLTDLAEKSPRDTLFVLILGEIPAHEENTLPTHAMFSPVFDWRSGVGGELNGRPSMEVADQALTAMRSLEEPARSAVQKLFDHERRQTVVCQRVMFMPTDGGHLFPLGPANAFSSVEEILNPPLLRIFRTAPVVAAAYEAARSARFEHGESGAR
;
A
#
# COMPACT_ATOMS: atom_id res chain seq x y z
N MET A 1 24.82 -13.68 -13.75
CA MET A 1 24.22 -13.01 -14.92
C MET A 1 23.04 -12.19 -14.43
N ALA A 2 23.04 -10.87 -14.66
CA ALA A 2 21.88 -10.04 -14.35
C ALA A 2 20.81 -10.30 -15.41
N ILE A 3 19.73 -11.00 -15.03
CA ILE A 3 18.58 -11.22 -15.91
C ILE A 3 17.90 -9.86 -16.07
N THR A 4 17.90 -9.33 -17.29
CA THR A 4 17.15 -8.10 -17.59
C THR A 4 15.67 -8.46 -17.62
N PRO A 5 14.82 -7.77 -16.85
CA PRO A 5 13.38 -7.97 -16.90
C PRO A 5 12.86 -7.81 -18.34
N ILE A 6 11.93 -8.68 -18.73
CA ILE A 6 11.33 -8.66 -20.08
C ILE A 6 10.15 -7.70 -20.07
N GLU A 7 10.16 -6.72 -20.97
CA GLU A 7 9.05 -5.80 -21.19
C GLU A 7 7.77 -6.59 -21.46
N THR A 8 6.70 -6.23 -20.76
CA THR A 8 5.46 -7.00 -20.75
C THR A 8 4.27 -6.08 -21.03
N LYS A 9 3.44 -6.41 -22.02
CA LYS A 9 2.25 -5.62 -22.35
C LYS A 9 1.02 -6.17 -21.63
N TYR A 10 0.25 -5.31 -20.98
CA TYR A 10 -1.06 -5.64 -20.39
C TYR A 10 -1.88 -4.35 -20.19
N ALA A 11 -3.20 -4.42 -20.39
CA ALA A 11 -4.13 -3.30 -20.19
C ALA A 11 -3.69 -1.96 -20.85
N GLY A 12 -3.06 -2.03 -22.02
CA GLY A 12 -2.53 -0.85 -22.73
C GLY A 12 -1.22 -0.28 -22.17
N CYS A 13 -0.69 -0.82 -21.08
CA CYS A 13 0.59 -0.44 -20.48
C CYS A 13 1.74 -1.36 -20.93
N LYS A 14 2.96 -0.82 -20.92
CA LYS A 14 4.22 -1.55 -21.12
C LYS A 14 4.98 -1.62 -19.80
N PHE A 15 4.85 -2.74 -19.12
CA PHE A 15 5.49 -2.99 -17.83
C PHE A 15 6.97 -3.31 -17.99
N ARG A 16 7.80 -2.83 -17.06
CA ARG A 16 9.24 -3.09 -17.02
C ARG A 16 9.53 -4.54 -16.65
N SER A 17 8.60 -5.21 -15.97
CA SER A 17 8.74 -6.62 -15.62
C SER A 17 7.43 -7.40 -15.75
N ARG A 18 7.55 -8.71 -15.93
CA ARG A 18 6.39 -9.61 -15.83
C ARG A 18 5.75 -9.58 -14.45
N LEU A 19 6.53 -9.39 -13.39
CA LEU A 19 6.01 -9.35 -12.02
C LEU A 19 5.06 -8.16 -11.84
N GLU A 20 5.45 -6.97 -12.30
CA GLU A 20 4.56 -5.80 -12.32
C GLU A 20 3.28 -6.08 -13.13
N ALA A 21 3.40 -6.61 -14.34
CA ALA A 21 2.24 -6.91 -15.18
C ALA A 21 1.27 -7.90 -14.51
N ARG A 22 1.78 -8.89 -13.76
CA ARG A 22 0.92 -9.81 -13.00
C ARG A 22 0.24 -9.13 -11.81
N TRP A 23 0.89 -8.18 -11.15
CA TRP A 23 0.24 -7.37 -10.12
C TRP A 23 -0.87 -6.48 -10.70
N ALA A 24 -0.72 -5.98 -11.92
CA ALA A 24 -1.82 -5.31 -12.63
C ALA A 24 -3.02 -6.26 -12.85
N VAL A 25 -2.77 -7.52 -13.28
CA VAL A 25 -3.82 -8.56 -13.37
C VAL A 25 -4.51 -8.80 -12.03
N PHE A 26 -3.74 -8.85 -10.93
CA PHE A 26 -4.29 -8.98 -9.58
C PHE A 26 -5.24 -7.82 -9.25
N PHE A 27 -4.82 -6.58 -9.48
CA PHE A 27 -5.63 -5.39 -9.20
C PHE A 27 -6.92 -5.38 -10.04
N ASP A 28 -6.82 -5.66 -11.34
CA ASP A 28 -7.98 -5.74 -12.23
C ASP A 28 -8.96 -6.83 -11.80
N THR A 29 -8.45 -7.99 -11.37
CA THR A 29 -9.30 -9.10 -10.90
C THR A 29 -10.05 -8.75 -9.61
N LEU A 30 -9.47 -7.92 -8.75
CA LEU A 30 -10.13 -7.38 -7.55
C LEU A 30 -10.94 -6.09 -7.78
N GLY A 31 -10.96 -5.57 -9.01
CA GLY A 31 -11.59 -4.28 -9.31
C GLY A 31 -10.91 -3.09 -8.61
N ILE A 32 -9.64 -3.22 -8.24
CA ILE A 32 -8.83 -2.15 -7.66
C ILE A 32 -8.36 -1.25 -8.79
N LYS A 33 -8.72 0.03 -8.76
CA LYS A 33 -8.20 1.00 -9.74
C LYS A 33 -6.70 1.18 -9.53
N TRP A 34 -5.94 1.21 -10.62
CA TRP A 34 -4.51 1.45 -10.59
C TRP A 34 -4.06 2.39 -11.71
N GLN A 35 -2.91 3.03 -11.51
CA GLN A 35 -2.19 3.81 -12.51
C GLN A 35 -0.75 3.30 -12.52
N TYR A 36 -0.21 2.99 -13.70
CA TYR A 36 1.17 2.53 -13.86
C TYR A 36 2.12 3.71 -14.08
N GLU A 37 3.22 3.73 -13.32
CA GLU A 37 4.26 4.78 -13.35
C GLU A 37 3.73 6.23 -13.46
N PRO A 38 2.78 6.64 -12.60
CA PRO A 38 2.28 8.01 -12.64
C PRO A 38 3.39 9.00 -12.28
N GLN A 39 3.61 9.97 -13.17
CA GLN A 39 4.67 10.99 -13.03
C GLN A 39 4.22 12.17 -12.16
N GLY A 40 5.18 13.02 -11.80
CA GLY A 40 4.91 14.32 -11.14
C GLY A 40 5.04 14.31 -9.61
N TYR A 41 5.49 13.20 -9.01
CA TYR A 41 5.73 13.13 -7.57
C TYR A 41 7.14 13.57 -7.21
N VAL A 42 7.26 14.26 -6.09
CA VAL A 42 8.54 14.75 -5.53
C VAL A 42 8.61 14.36 -4.07
N VAL A 43 9.71 13.73 -3.68
CA VAL A 43 9.99 13.27 -2.30
C VAL A 43 11.35 13.80 -1.91
N ASN A 44 11.43 14.53 -0.80
CA ASN A 44 12.68 15.19 -0.37
C ASN A 44 13.35 16.04 -1.47
N GLY A 45 12.55 16.72 -2.30
CA GLY A 45 13.06 17.54 -3.40
C GLY A 45 13.62 16.74 -4.59
N LYS A 46 13.44 15.42 -4.61
CA LYS A 46 13.82 14.56 -5.74
C LYS A 46 12.59 14.00 -6.45
N PRO A 47 12.58 13.93 -7.78
CA PRO A 47 11.53 13.21 -8.50
C PRO A 47 11.43 11.76 -8.02
N TYR A 48 10.21 11.29 -7.85
CA TYR A 48 9.91 9.91 -7.49
C TYR A 48 8.88 9.34 -8.47
N LEU A 49 9.06 8.07 -8.84
CA LEU A 49 8.21 7.36 -9.78
C LEU A 49 7.87 6.00 -9.16
N PRO A 50 6.66 5.83 -8.60
CA PRO A 50 6.23 4.54 -8.08
C PRO A 50 5.94 3.57 -9.22
N ASP A 51 6.00 2.26 -8.96
CA ASP A 51 5.58 1.26 -9.96
C ASP A 51 4.06 1.38 -10.21
N PHE A 52 3.26 1.54 -9.14
CA PHE A 52 1.83 1.87 -9.25
C PHE A 52 1.34 2.92 -8.26
N ARG A 53 0.25 3.59 -8.62
CA ARG A 53 -0.65 4.28 -7.68
C ARG A 53 -1.99 3.56 -7.64
N LEU A 54 -2.48 3.30 -6.44
CA LEU A 54 -3.85 2.85 -6.16
C LEU A 54 -4.65 4.03 -5.58
N PRO A 55 -5.35 4.83 -6.42
CA PRO A 55 -5.93 6.10 -5.99
C PRO A 55 -6.99 5.95 -4.90
N ASP A 56 -7.88 4.97 -5.02
CA ASP A 56 -8.96 4.73 -4.06
C ASP A 56 -8.40 4.27 -2.69
N LEU A 57 -7.27 3.58 -2.70
CA LEU A 57 -6.53 3.17 -1.51
C LEU A 57 -5.55 4.22 -0.98
N LYS A 58 -5.33 5.32 -1.72
CA LYS A 58 -4.31 6.33 -1.43
C LYS A 58 -2.93 5.70 -1.19
N ALA A 59 -2.57 4.69 -1.99
CA ALA A 59 -1.33 3.94 -1.81
C ALA A 59 -0.42 4.07 -3.03
N PHE A 60 0.88 4.25 -2.79
CA PHE A 60 1.89 3.87 -3.77
C PHE A 60 2.22 2.39 -3.61
N VAL A 61 2.62 1.75 -4.70
CA VAL A 61 3.05 0.36 -4.73
C VAL A 61 4.45 0.27 -5.31
N GLU A 62 5.30 -0.49 -4.63
CA GLU A 62 6.62 -0.86 -5.08
C GLU A 62 6.68 -2.37 -5.25
N VAL A 63 6.89 -2.81 -6.49
CA VAL A 63 7.02 -4.22 -6.86
C VAL A 63 8.51 -4.55 -6.95
N LYS A 64 8.96 -5.57 -6.21
CA LYS A 64 10.37 -5.98 -6.21
C LYS A 64 10.49 -7.50 -6.25
N GLY A 65 11.38 -8.01 -7.09
CA GLY A 65 11.73 -9.44 -7.12
C GLY A 65 12.95 -9.80 -6.25
N ASP A 66 13.58 -8.80 -5.63
CA ASP A 66 14.83 -8.94 -4.89
C ASP A 66 14.83 -7.98 -3.71
N ALA A 67 14.96 -8.53 -2.50
CA ALA A 67 14.85 -7.79 -1.25
C ALA A 67 16.00 -6.78 -1.08
N THR A 68 17.15 -7.02 -1.72
CA THR A 68 18.30 -6.11 -1.70
C THR A 68 18.04 -4.79 -2.45
N LYS A 69 16.98 -4.74 -3.28
CA LYS A 69 16.56 -3.55 -4.04
C LYS A 69 15.56 -2.68 -3.28
N LEU A 70 15.21 -3.03 -2.05
CA LEU A 70 14.37 -2.20 -1.19
C LEU A 70 15.21 -1.10 -0.55
N ASP A 71 14.94 0.15 -0.94
CA ASP A 71 15.50 1.33 -0.27
C ASP A 71 14.57 1.79 0.86
N PHE A 72 14.77 1.22 2.05
CA PHE A 72 13.98 1.54 3.25
C PHE A 72 13.96 3.03 3.59
N LYS A 73 15.03 3.76 3.27
CA LYS A 73 15.09 5.19 3.54
C LYS A 73 14.11 5.93 2.62
N VAL A 74 14.12 5.61 1.33
CA VAL A 74 13.16 6.18 0.36
C VAL A 74 11.72 5.79 0.72
N LEU A 75 11.47 4.52 1.08
CA LEU A 75 10.14 4.03 1.48
C LEU A 75 9.61 4.73 2.74
N THR A 76 10.48 4.96 3.72
CA THR A 76 10.13 5.69 4.96
C THR A 76 9.89 7.17 4.66
N ASP A 77 10.77 7.80 3.89
CA ASP A 77 10.63 9.19 3.46
C ASP A 77 9.34 9.42 2.66
N LEU A 78 8.98 8.46 1.80
CA LEU A 78 7.71 8.44 1.07
C LEU A 78 6.53 8.39 2.03
N ALA A 79 6.48 7.42 2.93
CA ALA A 79 5.37 7.28 3.87
C ALA A 79 5.24 8.52 4.80
N GLU A 80 6.36 9.11 5.21
CA GLU A 80 6.39 10.29 6.09
C GLU A 80 5.98 11.57 5.37
N LYS A 81 6.46 11.79 4.14
CA LYS A 81 6.43 13.10 3.46
C LYS A 81 5.55 13.14 2.22
N SER A 82 4.88 12.04 1.88
CA SER A 82 3.92 12.03 0.79
C SER A 82 2.82 13.09 1.00
N PRO A 83 2.35 13.73 -0.08
CA PRO A 83 1.22 14.65 0.00
C PRO A 83 -0.02 13.94 0.59
N ARG A 84 -0.96 14.70 1.18
CA ARG A 84 -2.10 14.16 1.96
C ARG A 84 -3.01 13.19 1.20
N ASP A 85 -2.89 13.12 -0.13
CA ASP A 85 -3.62 12.21 -1.01
C ASP A 85 -2.95 10.83 -1.17
N THR A 86 -1.74 10.62 -0.64
CA THR A 86 -1.09 9.30 -0.54
C THR A 86 -0.64 9.04 0.89
N LEU A 87 -1.24 8.05 1.52
CA LEU A 87 -1.11 7.78 2.95
C LEU A 87 -0.15 6.63 3.26
N PHE A 88 0.13 5.75 2.30
CA PHE A 88 0.87 4.49 2.54
C PHE A 88 1.72 4.07 1.33
N VAL A 89 2.75 3.26 1.59
CA VAL A 89 3.52 2.55 0.56
C VAL A 89 3.39 1.05 0.77
N LEU A 90 2.85 0.35 -0.23
CA LEU A 90 2.66 -1.10 -0.25
C LEU A 90 3.84 -1.76 -0.97
N ILE A 91 4.49 -2.72 -0.32
CA ILE A 91 5.58 -3.50 -0.91
C ILE A 91 5.02 -4.84 -1.37
N LEU A 92 5.23 -5.14 -2.64
CA LEU A 92 4.77 -6.38 -3.25
C LEU A 92 5.95 -7.16 -3.83
N GLY A 93 6.10 -8.39 -3.33
CA GLY A 93 7.10 -9.33 -3.81
C GLY A 93 6.59 -10.24 -4.90
N GLU A 94 7.10 -11.48 -4.88
CA GLU A 94 6.57 -12.57 -5.69
C GLU A 94 5.10 -12.79 -5.37
N ILE A 95 4.32 -13.17 -6.40
CA ILE A 95 2.91 -13.44 -6.20
C ILE A 95 2.79 -14.73 -5.39
N PRO A 96 2.20 -14.69 -4.18
CA PRO A 96 2.11 -15.85 -3.32
C PRO A 96 1.27 -16.93 -4.00
N ALA A 97 1.66 -18.20 -3.84
CA ALA A 97 0.78 -19.30 -4.17
C ALA A 97 -0.37 -19.30 -3.17
N HIS A 98 -1.61 -19.39 -3.64
CA HIS A 98 -2.73 -19.54 -2.72
C HIS A 98 -2.80 -20.99 -2.26
N GLU A 99 -2.68 -21.21 -0.95
CA GLU A 99 -2.93 -22.51 -0.32
C GLU A 99 -4.26 -22.47 0.44
N GLU A 100 -4.97 -23.60 0.51
CA GLU A 100 -6.20 -23.69 1.28
C GLU A 100 -5.96 -23.31 2.74
N ASN A 101 -6.88 -22.53 3.34
CA ASN A 101 -6.77 -22.05 4.73
C ASN A 101 -5.54 -21.15 4.98
N THR A 102 -5.03 -20.49 3.93
CA THR A 102 -3.94 -19.52 4.06
C THR A 102 -4.31 -18.16 3.49
N LEU A 103 -3.84 -17.13 4.17
CA LEU A 103 -4.03 -15.74 3.81
C LEU A 103 -2.69 -15.14 3.43
N PRO A 104 -2.50 -14.75 2.17
CA PRO A 104 -1.32 -13.99 1.81
C PRO A 104 -1.37 -12.59 2.41
N THR A 105 -0.23 -12.15 2.96
CA THR A 105 -0.04 -10.83 3.54
C THR A 105 1.09 -10.09 2.85
N HIS A 106 1.08 -8.77 2.97
CA HIS A 106 2.05 -7.86 2.35
C HIS A 106 2.58 -6.89 3.38
N ALA A 107 3.72 -6.28 3.10
CA ALA A 107 4.24 -5.20 3.94
C ALA A 107 3.69 -3.84 3.49
N MET A 108 3.24 -3.05 4.45
CA MET A 108 2.83 -1.68 4.24
C MET A 108 3.60 -0.76 5.18
N PHE A 109 4.22 0.26 4.61
CA PHE A 109 4.76 1.40 5.33
C PHE A 109 3.66 2.45 5.46
N SER A 110 3.36 2.83 6.69
CA SER A 110 2.36 3.85 6.98
C SER A 110 2.81 4.69 8.18
N PRO A 111 2.50 5.99 8.22
CA PRO A 111 2.56 6.75 9.46
C PRO A 111 1.82 6.01 10.58
N VAL A 112 2.34 6.06 11.81
CA VAL A 112 1.57 5.66 12.98
C VAL A 112 0.42 6.64 13.13
N PHE A 113 -0.79 6.16 12.88
CA PHE A 113 -2.01 6.81 13.34
C PHE A 113 -2.24 6.29 14.75
N ASP A 114 -2.13 7.15 15.77
CA ASP A 114 -2.51 6.75 17.13
C ASP A 114 -4.03 6.57 17.17
N TRP A 115 -4.49 5.33 16.97
CA TRP A 115 -5.89 4.96 17.12
C TRP A 115 -6.27 4.74 18.60
N ARG A 116 -5.34 4.92 19.55
CA ARG A 116 -5.56 4.59 20.97
C ARG A 116 -6.20 5.67 21.82
N SER A 117 -6.56 6.83 21.27
CA SER A 117 -7.49 7.74 21.96
C SER A 117 -8.96 7.27 21.88
N GLY A 118 -9.19 5.95 21.83
CA GLY A 118 -10.40 5.31 22.34
C GLY A 118 -10.29 5.11 23.85
N VAL A 119 -10.40 6.20 24.63
CA VAL A 119 -10.77 6.08 26.04
C VAL A 119 -12.27 5.89 26.08
N GLY A 120 -12.70 4.67 26.43
CA GLY A 120 -14.11 4.33 26.60
C GLY A 120 -14.61 3.47 25.44
N GLY A 121 -14.89 2.21 25.75
CA GLY A 121 -15.47 1.29 24.79
C GLY A 121 -16.81 1.80 24.28
N GLU A 122 -16.96 1.81 22.96
CA GLU A 122 -18.20 1.47 22.28
C GLU A 122 -17.85 1.15 20.83
N LEU A 123 -18.17 -0.08 20.43
CA LEU A 123 -18.26 -0.50 19.03
C LEU A 123 -19.30 0.41 18.36
N ASN A 124 -18.87 1.51 17.70
CA ASN A 124 -19.55 2.23 16.59
C ASN A 124 -19.09 3.71 16.44
N GLY A 125 -17.78 4.00 16.52
CA GLY A 125 -17.28 5.37 16.37
C GLY A 125 -15.94 5.44 15.65
N ARG A 126 -15.94 5.39 14.32
CA ARG A 126 -14.80 5.88 13.54
C ARG A 126 -14.94 7.40 13.44
N PRO A 127 -13.97 8.24 13.81
CA PRO A 127 -14.04 9.65 13.45
C PRO A 127 -13.96 9.73 11.92
N SER A 128 -15.03 10.20 11.29
CA SER A 128 -15.07 10.43 9.85
C SER A 128 -14.06 11.53 9.49
N MET A 129 -13.62 11.59 8.23
CA MET A 129 -12.83 12.70 7.68
C MET A 129 -13.43 14.09 8.00
N GLU A 130 -14.74 14.14 8.26
CA GLU A 130 -15.51 15.31 8.68
C GLU A 130 -15.12 15.82 10.08
N VAL A 131 -14.82 14.92 11.01
CA VAL A 131 -14.36 15.26 12.37
C VAL A 131 -12.96 15.89 12.33
N ALA A 132 -12.09 15.40 11.44
CA ALA A 132 -10.77 15.99 11.23
C ALA A 132 -10.84 17.38 10.58
N ASP A 133 -11.77 17.59 9.65
CA ASP A 133 -11.95 18.88 8.97
C ASP A 133 -12.62 19.91 9.90
N GLN A 134 -13.55 19.48 10.75
CA GLN A 134 -14.14 20.28 11.82
C GLN A 134 -13.10 20.65 12.89
N ALA A 135 -12.21 19.73 13.27
CA ALA A 135 -11.12 20.01 14.20
C ALA A 135 -10.10 21.01 13.63
N LEU A 136 -9.74 20.89 12.34
CA LEU A 136 -8.88 21.85 11.65
C LEU A 136 -9.54 23.23 11.51
N THR A 137 -10.85 23.28 11.29
CA THR A 137 -11.63 24.53 11.21
C THR A 137 -11.75 25.20 12.59
N ALA A 138 -12.02 24.43 13.64
CA ALA A 138 -12.05 24.92 15.01
C ALA A 138 -10.68 25.45 15.46
N MET A 139 -9.58 24.75 15.11
CA MET A 139 -8.22 25.18 15.44
C MET A 139 -7.84 26.52 14.79
N ARG A 140 -8.30 26.78 13.56
CA ARG A 140 -8.08 28.07 12.86
C ARG A 140 -8.78 29.26 13.55
N SER A 141 -9.79 28.98 14.37
CA SER A 141 -10.58 29.98 15.09
C SER A 141 -10.01 30.35 16.47
N LEU A 142 -9.07 29.56 17.01
CA LEU A 142 -8.42 29.82 18.30
C LEU A 142 -7.42 30.97 18.21
N GLU A 143 -7.27 31.78 19.25
CA GLU A 143 -6.23 32.81 19.36
C GLU A 143 -4.91 32.26 19.96
N GLU A 144 -3.80 32.98 19.80
CA GLU A 144 -2.53 32.62 20.46
C GLU A 144 -2.60 32.93 21.97
N PRO A 145 -2.01 32.10 22.86
CA PRO A 145 -1.14 30.95 22.60
C PRO A 145 -1.86 29.60 22.49
N ALA A 146 -3.20 29.59 22.61
CA ALA A 146 -4.01 28.37 22.55
C ALA A 146 -3.92 27.70 21.17
N ARG A 147 -3.91 28.47 20.09
CA ARG A 147 -3.64 27.95 18.74
C ARG A 147 -2.25 27.31 18.66
N SER A 148 -1.17 27.93 19.16
CA SER A 148 0.15 27.29 19.20
C SER A 148 0.19 26.04 20.08
N ALA A 149 -0.52 26.01 21.21
CA ALA A 149 -0.56 24.84 22.08
C ALA A 149 -1.32 23.66 21.45
N VAL A 150 -2.45 23.93 20.80
CA VAL A 150 -3.23 22.93 20.05
C VAL A 150 -2.50 22.49 18.79
N GLN A 151 -1.89 23.44 18.06
CA GLN A 151 -1.01 23.14 16.93
C GLN A 151 0.18 22.30 17.38
N LYS A 152 0.77 22.56 18.57
CA LYS A 152 1.83 21.75 19.17
C LYS A 152 1.34 20.37 19.58
N LEU A 153 0.10 20.19 20.03
CA LEU A 153 -0.50 18.89 20.29
C LEU A 153 -0.73 18.11 18.99
N PHE A 154 -1.28 18.75 17.96
CA PHE A 154 -1.40 18.20 16.60
C PHE A 154 -0.03 17.93 15.94
N ASP A 155 0.96 18.74 16.24
CA ASP A 155 2.35 18.60 15.79
C ASP A 155 3.16 17.64 16.67
N HIS A 156 2.72 17.32 17.89
CA HIS A 156 3.34 16.28 18.72
C HIS A 156 2.74 14.91 18.37
N GLU A 157 1.49 14.89 17.87
CA GLU A 157 0.92 13.83 17.02
C GLU A 157 1.48 13.84 15.57
N ARG A 158 2.68 14.40 15.37
CA ARG A 158 3.41 14.29 14.09
C ARG A 158 3.65 12.83 13.77
N ARG A 159 3.47 12.53 12.47
CA ARG A 159 3.83 11.33 11.71
C ARG A 159 5.32 10.95 11.76
N GLN A 160 6.00 11.08 12.91
CA GLN A 160 7.45 10.87 13.03
C GLN A 160 7.83 9.38 13.08
N THR A 161 6.85 8.52 13.34
CA THR A 161 7.07 7.07 13.32
C THR A 161 6.33 6.52 12.12
N VAL A 162 7.06 6.06 11.12
CA VAL A 162 6.53 5.16 10.10
C VAL A 162 6.63 3.75 10.67
N VAL A 163 5.52 3.00 10.62
CA VAL A 163 5.53 1.57 10.91
C VAL A 163 5.52 0.78 9.63
N CYS A 164 6.30 -0.29 9.61
CA CYS A 164 6.13 -1.39 8.66
C CYS A 164 5.26 -2.44 9.34
N GLN A 165 4.10 -2.75 8.75
CA GLN A 165 3.15 -3.72 9.30
C GLN A 165 2.63 -4.66 8.23
N ARG A 166 2.19 -5.85 8.64
CA ARG A 166 1.49 -6.78 7.75
C ARG A 166 0.09 -6.27 7.44
N VAL A 167 -0.28 -6.32 6.17
CA VAL A 167 -1.62 -6.04 5.66
C VAL A 167 -2.13 -7.20 4.82
N MET A 168 -3.45 -7.32 4.71
CA MET A 168 -4.12 -8.22 3.77
C MET A 168 -5.07 -7.47 2.86
N PHE A 169 -5.28 -7.98 1.65
CA PHE A 169 -6.36 -7.53 0.77
C PHE A 169 -7.70 -8.12 1.23
N MET A 170 -8.72 -7.28 1.31
CA MET A 170 -10.07 -7.64 1.71
C MET A 170 -10.97 -7.89 0.51
N PRO A 171 -11.94 -8.83 0.62
CA PRO A 171 -12.95 -9.07 -0.41
C PRO A 171 -14.05 -8.00 -0.37
N THR A 172 -13.78 -6.83 -0.93
CA THR A 172 -14.76 -5.73 -0.99
C THR A 172 -14.74 -5.08 -2.36
N ASP A 173 -15.85 -4.44 -2.75
CA ASP A 173 -15.91 -3.65 -3.98
C ASP A 173 -14.87 -2.52 -3.91
N GLY A 174 -13.83 -2.62 -4.75
CA GLY A 174 -12.71 -1.67 -4.80
C GLY A 174 -11.48 -2.05 -3.96
N GLY A 175 -11.48 -3.23 -3.30
CA GLY A 175 -10.35 -3.83 -2.59
C GLY A 175 -9.77 -2.97 -1.46
N HIS A 176 -10.10 -3.27 -0.21
CA HIS A 176 -9.50 -2.60 0.95
C HIS A 176 -8.23 -3.31 1.45
N LEU A 177 -7.35 -2.56 2.11
CA LEU A 177 -6.24 -3.11 2.89
C LEU A 177 -6.63 -3.16 4.37
N PHE A 178 -6.45 -4.31 5.02
CA PHE A 178 -6.66 -4.48 6.45
C PHE A 178 -5.32 -4.68 7.18
N PRO A 179 -4.90 -3.78 8.07
CA PRO A 179 -3.70 -3.93 8.87
C PRO A 179 -3.90 -4.96 9.98
N LEU A 180 -2.94 -5.86 10.14
CA LEU A 180 -2.97 -6.90 11.18
C LEU A 180 -2.33 -6.45 12.50
N GLY A 181 -1.90 -5.19 12.58
CA GLY A 181 -1.33 -4.58 13.77
C GLY A 181 0.16 -4.91 14.01
N PRO A 182 0.79 -4.26 15.01
CA PRO A 182 2.24 -4.27 15.20
C PRO A 182 2.80 -5.60 15.75
N ALA A 183 1.96 -6.45 16.36
CA ALA A 183 2.38 -7.77 16.84
C ALA A 183 2.71 -8.73 15.68
N ASN A 184 2.29 -8.40 14.46
CA ASN A 184 2.55 -9.15 13.24
C ASN A 184 3.73 -8.52 12.46
N ALA A 185 4.77 -8.08 13.17
CA ALA A 185 5.98 -7.51 12.58
C ALA A 185 6.80 -8.57 11.81
N PHE A 186 7.67 -8.08 10.94
CA PHE A 186 8.58 -8.89 10.14
C PHE A 186 9.88 -9.16 10.89
N SER A 187 10.44 -10.35 10.72
CA SER A 187 11.72 -10.73 11.34
C SER A 187 12.95 -10.47 10.44
N SER A 188 12.76 -10.28 9.14
CA SER A 188 13.83 -9.96 8.19
C SER A 188 13.34 -9.12 6.98
N VAL A 189 14.29 -8.61 6.19
CA VAL A 189 14.01 -7.84 4.96
C VAL A 189 13.41 -8.72 3.87
N GLU A 190 13.82 -9.98 3.80
CA GLU A 190 13.24 -10.99 2.90
C GLU A 190 11.78 -11.25 3.24
N GLU A 191 11.45 -11.26 4.53
CA GLU A 191 10.09 -11.43 5.02
C GLU A 191 9.21 -10.21 4.76
N ILE A 192 9.78 -8.99 4.75
CA ILE A 192 9.07 -7.78 4.31
C ILE A 192 8.69 -7.89 2.85
N LEU A 193 9.59 -8.40 2.01
CA LEU A 193 9.32 -8.55 0.59
C LEU A 193 8.32 -9.68 0.30
N ASN A 194 8.51 -10.83 0.95
CA ASN A 194 7.69 -12.03 0.75
C ASN A 194 7.24 -12.59 2.11
N PRO A 195 6.19 -12.01 2.72
CA PRO A 195 5.73 -12.44 4.03
C PRO A 195 5.24 -13.89 4.02
N PRO A 196 5.47 -14.67 5.08
CA PRO A 196 4.90 -16.00 5.19
C PRO A 196 3.37 -15.92 5.22
N LEU A 197 2.72 -16.92 4.65
CA LEU A 197 1.27 -17.02 4.67
C LEU A 197 0.75 -17.16 6.10
N LEU A 198 -0.33 -16.47 6.41
CA LEU A 198 -1.02 -16.64 7.69
C LEU A 198 -2.03 -17.77 7.58
N ARG A 199 -1.97 -18.73 8.50
CA ARG A 199 -3.00 -19.76 8.60
C ARG A 199 -4.28 -19.14 9.16
N ILE A 200 -5.37 -19.28 8.41
CA ILE A 200 -6.69 -18.78 8.79
C ILE A 200 -7.76 -19.84 8.52
N PHE A 201 -8.92 -19.71 9.15
CA PHE A 201 -10.01 -20.67 8.97
C PHE A 201 -10.66 -20.61 7.58
N ARG A 202 -10.62 -19.46 6.88
CA ARG A 202 -11.20 -19.31 5.53
C ARG A 202 -10.73 -18.06 4.81
N THR A 203 -10.08 -18.23 3.65
CA THR A 203 -9.75 -17.12 2.75
C THR A 203 -10.95 -16.80 1.86
N ALA A 204 -11.14 -15.52 1.55
CA ALA A 204 -12.24 -15.11 0.69
C ALA A 204 -12.00 -15.58 -0.76
N PRO A 205 -12.96 -16.28 -1.41
CA PRO A 205 -12.75 -16.86 -2.73
C PRO A 205 -12.32 -15.87 -3.81
N VAL A 206 -12.81 -14.62 -3.75
CA VAL A 206 -12.45 -13.56 -4.71
C VAL A 206 -10.97 -13.16 -4.60
N VAL A 207 -10.44 -13.10 -3.38
CA VAL A 207 -9.02 -12.78 -3.14
C VAL A 207 -8.12 -13.93 -3.59
N ALA A 208 -8.53 -15.18 -3.31
CA ALA A 208 -7.84 -16.37 -3.78
C ALA A 208 -7.79 -16.40 -5.33
N ALA A 209 -8.93 -16.16 -5.98
CA ALA A 209 -9.03 -16.12 -7.44
C ALA A 209 -8.13 -15.04 -8.06
N ALA A 210 -7.98 -13.88 -7.42
CA ALA A 210 -7.08 -12.83 -7.90
C ALA A 210 -5.60 -13.24 -7.85
N TYR A 211 -5.15 -13.89 -6.77
CA TYR A 211 -3.78 -14.42 -6.72
C TYR A 211 -3.54 -15.49 -7.77
N GLU A 212 -4.49 -16.41 -7.96
CA GLU A 212 -4.39 -17.45 -8.98
C GLU A 212 -4.38 -16.86 -10.40
N ALA A 213 -5.23 -15.88 -10.69
CA ALA A 213 -5.26 -15.18 -11.98
C ALA A 213 -3.90 -14.49 -12.25
N ALA A 214 -3.37 -13.77 -11.26
CA ALA A 214 -2.08 -13.10 -11.38
C ALA A 214 -0.92 -14.08 -11.60
N ARG A 215 -0.89 -15.20 -10.86
CA ARG A 215 0.17 -16.22 -10.96
C ARG A 215 0.12 -16.98 -12.29
N SER A 216 -1.09 -17.29 -12.75
CA SER A 216 -1.33 -18.02 -13.99
C SER A 216 -1.22 -17.14 -15.24
N ALA A 217 -1.29 -15.81 -15.10
CA ALA A 217 -1.19 -14.88 -16.22
C ALA A 217 0.04 -15.17 -17.09
N ARG A 218 -0.22 -15.22 -18.40
CA ARG A 218 0.76 -15.38 -19.46
C ARG A 218 0.64 -14.16 -20.36
N PHE A 219 1.78 -13.59 -20.70
CA PHE A 219 1.86 -12.45 -21.60
C PHE A 219 2.57 -12.92 -22.85
N GLU A 220 1.87 -12.86 -23.98
CA GLU A 220 2.45 -13.20 -25.26
C GLU A 220 3.56 -12.20 -25.60
N HIS A 221 4.65 -12.70 -26.17
CA HIS A 221 5.73 -11.84 -26.64
C HIS A 221 5.32 -11.27 -28.00
N GLY A 222 4.99 -9.99 -28.04
CA GLY A 222 5.07 -9.24 -29.30
C GLY A 222 3.88 -9.34 -30.25
N GLU A 223 2.63 -9.23 -29.78
CA GLU A 223 1.60 -8.70 -30.67
C GLU A 223 1.83 -7.19 -30.87
N SER A 224 2.41 -6.86 -32.03
CA SER A 224 2.19 -5.61 -32.75
C SER A 224 0.80 -5.66 -33.38
N GLY A 225 0.05 -4.56 -33.23
CA GLY A 225 -1.37 -4.49 -33.57
C GLY A 225 -1.71 -4.98 -34.98
N ALA A 226 -2.85 -5.65 -35.05
CA ALA A 226 -3.72 -5.82 -36.21
C ALA A 226 -5.14 -5.95 -35.61
N ARG A 227 -6.15 -5.15 -35.91
CA ARG A 227 -6.41 -4.10 -36.90
C ARG A 227 -7.25 -3.01 -36.24
#